data_AF-A0A2P2GTF8-F1
#
_entry.id   AF-A0A2P2GTF8-F1
#
_cell.length_a   1.000
_cell.length_b   1.000
_cell.length_c   1.000
_cell.angle_alpha   90.00
_cell.angle_beta   90.00
_cell.angle_gamma   90.00
#
_symmetry.space_group_name_H-M   'P 1'
#
loop_
_entity.id
_entity.type
_entity.pdbx_description
1 polymer ?
#
loop_
_entity_poly.entity_id
_entity_poly.type
_entity_poly.pdbx_seq_one_letter_code
_entity_poly.pdbx_strand_id
1 'polypeptide(L)'
;MLTSTAPGKARPLCRGARGWGWHGDTDTNYLLLTEPFPHPDSYRAYDDELDDREPPREDLAAWQAWDDECGVLQERKTAGAVFLEENGCGFRTLMVVTGPHHGELWFDARATCDLLLPMRRHGRAATFADWLEHHSMDMVPW
;
A
#
# COMPACT_ATOMS: atom_id res chain seq x y z
N MET A 1 -26.51 -13.41 13.41
CA MET A 1 -25.44 -14.09 12.64
C MET A 1 -25.70 -13.79 11.18
N LEU A 2 -24.83 -13.02 10.52
CA LEU A 2 -24.91 -12.79 9.09
C LEU A 2 -24.14 -13.92 8.39
N THR A 3 -24.88 -14.80 7.71
CA THR A 3 -24.32 -15.84 6.84
C THR A 3 -23.83 -15.22 5.54
N SER A 4 -22.52 -15.27 5.29
CA SER A 4 -21.90 -14.82 4.05
C SER A 4 -22.22 -15.82 2.93
N THR A 5 -22.99 -15.37 1.93
CA THR A 5 -23.23 -16.05 0.66
C THR A 5 -22.14 -15.65 -0.34
N ALA A 6 -21.30 -16.62 -0.73
CA ALA A 6 -20.14 -16.53 -1.62
C ALA A 6 -19.01 -15.59 -1.13
N PRO A 7 -17.72 -15.94 -1.32
CA PRO A 7 -16.65 -14.96 -1.11
C PRO A 7 -16.79 -13.89 -2.19
N GLY A 8 -17.38 -12.75 -1.83
CA GLY A 8 -17.24 -11.54 -2.62
C GLY A 8 -15.75 -11.17 -2.75
N LYS A 9 -15.42 -10.33 -3.73
CA LYS A 9 -14.04 -9.86 -3.97
C LYS A 9 -13.37 -9.34 -2.67
N ALA A 10 -14.15 -8.70 -1.80
CA ALA A 10 -13.72 -8.27 -0.48
C ALA A 10 -13.65 -9.42 0.53
N ARG A 11 -12.49 -9.57 1.17
CA ARG A 11 -12.29 -10.51 2.28
C ARG A 11 -13.17 -10.10 3.49
N PRO A 12 -13.66 -11.05 4.30
CA PRO A 12 -14.50 -10.72 5.45
C PRO A 12 -13.70 -10.02 6.56
N LEU A 13 -14.32 -9.04 7.23
CA LEU A 13 -13.75 -8.40 8.40
C LEU A 13 -13.88 -9.32 9.62
N CYS A 14 -12.79 -9.46 10.39
CA CYS A 14 -12.75 -10.29 11.59
C CYS A 14 -12.10 -9.55 12.77
N ARG A 15 -12.45 -9.94 14.00
CA ARG A 15 -11.83 -9.42 15.21
C ARG A 15 -10.92 -10.49 15.81
N GLY A 16 -9.62 -10.24 15.82
CA GLY A 16 -8.59 -11.08 16.42
C GLY A 16 -7.99 -10.46 17.69
N ALA A 17 -6.93 -11.07 18.21
CA ALA A 17 -6.22 -10.59 19.41
C ALA A 17 -5.63 -9.18 19.25
N ARG A 18 -5.34 -8.76 18.01
CA ARG A 18 -4.79 -7.44 17.66
C ARG A 18 -5.85 -6.40 17.28
N GLY A 19 -7.15 -6.72 17.42
CA GLY A 19 -8.25 -5.85 17.03
C GLY A 19 -8.95 -6.31 15.75
N TRP A 20 -9.52 -5.36 15.01
CA TRP A 20 -10.20 -5.62 13.74
C TRP A 20 -9.21 -5.69 12.58
N GLY A 21 -9.43 -6.61 11.65
CA GLY A 21 -8.66 -6.73 10.41
C GLY A 21 -9.35 -7.63 9.40
N TRP A 22 -8.88 -7.61 8.15
CA TRP A 22 -9.44 -8.45 7.10
C TRP A 22 -8.90 -9.87 7.20
N HIS A 23 -9.74 -10.86 6.95
CA HIS A 23 -9.33 -12.26 6.99
C HIS A 23 -8.22 -12.53 5.96
N GLY A 24 -7.07 -13.02 6.43
CA GLY A 24 -5.92 -13.35 5.58
C GLY A 24 -5.12 -12.13 5.10
N ASP A 25 -5.44 -10.92 5.56
CA ASP A 25 -4.62 -9.74 5.30
C ASP A 25 -3.30 -9.82 6.06
N THR A 26 -2.20 -9.83 5.30
CA THR A 26 -0.83 -9.92 5.78
C THR A 26 -0.03 -8.66 5.49
N ASP A 27 -0.60 -7.71 4.75
CA ASP A 27 0.15 -6.62 4.12
C ASP A 27 -0.24 -5.24 4.65
N THR A 28 -1.41 -5.10 5.29
CA THR A 28 -1.77 -3.83 5.95
C THR A 28 -0.88 -3.58 7.17
N ASN A 29 -0.17 -2.45 7.18
CA ASN A 29 0.51 -1.97 8.38
C ASN A 29 -0.48 -1.25 9.32
N TYR A 30 -1.15 -2.02 10.17
CA TYR A 30 -2.15 -1.52 11.11
C TYR A 30 -1.62 -0.48 12.11
N LEU A 31 -0.31 -0.42 12.36
CA LEU A 31 0.29 0.56 13.27
C LEU A 31 0.36 1.97 12.65
N LEU A 32 0.38 2.07 11.32
CA LEU A 32 0.47 3.33 10.59
C LEU A 32 -0.89 3.79 10.03
N LEU A 33 -1.99 3.13 10.41
CA LEU A 33 -3.30 3.41 9.81
C LEU A 33 -3.85 4.80 10.18
N THR A 34 -3.43 5.35 11.31
CA THR A 34 -3.81 6.71 11.76
C THR A 34 -2.94 7.80 11.17
N GLU A 35 -1.85 7.45 10.52
CA GLU A 35 -0.99 8.41 9.82
C GLU A 35 -1.59 8.71 8.43
N PRO A 36 -1.51 9.96 7.94
CA PRO A 36 -2.03 10.30 6.62
C PRO A 36 -1.24 9.59 5.52
N PHE A 37 -1.95 9.06 4.52
CA PHE A 37 -1.31 8.49 3.33
C PHE A 37 -0.48 9.56 2.60
N PRO A 38 0.83 9.33 2.41
CA PRO A 38 1.71 10.31 1.82
C PRO A 38 1.57 10.32 0.29
N HIS A 39 1.52 11.50 -0.30
CA HIS A 39 1.66 11.63 -1.75
C HIS A 39 3.12 11.31 -2.15
N PRO A 40 3.39 10.60 -3.28
CA PRO A 40 4.75 10.26 -3.69
C PRO A 40 5.73 11.43 -3.76
N ASP A 41 5.26 12.60 -4.21
CA ASP A 41 6.08 13.82 -4.24
C ASP A 41 6.62 14.25 -2.87
N SER A 42 5.96 13.85 -1.76
CA SER A 42 6.33 14.27 -0.41
C SER A 42 7.59 13.59 0.13
N TYR A 43 7.91 12.39 -0.36
CA TYR A 43 9.07 11.62 0.08
C TYR A 43 10.16 11.47 -0.99
N ARG A 44 9.88 11.79 -2.26
CA ARG A 44 10.84 11.61 -3.38
C ARG A 44 12.23 12.15 -3.09
N ALA A 45 12.34 13.39 -2.59
CA ALA A 45 13.66 13.98 -2.32
C ALA A 45 14.45 13.24 -1.23
N TYR A 46 13.76 12.66 -0.24
CA TYR A 46 14.39 11.88 0.81
C TYR A 46 14.73 10.47 0.35
N ASP A 47 13.90 9.89 -0.53
CA ASP A 47 14.19 8.65 -1.27
C ASP A 47 15.50 8.80 -2.07
N ASP A 48 15.60 9.87 -2.88
CA ASP A 48 16.79 10.17 -3.68
C ASP A 48 18.03 10.37 -2.79
N GLU A 49 17.90 11.09 -1.67
CA GLU A 49 18.99 11.26 -0.69
C GLU A 49 19.41 9.94 -0.03
N LEU A 50 18.46 9.05 0.24
CA LEU A 50 18.73 7.76 0.84
C LEU A 50 19.48 6.86 -0.16
N ASP A 51 19.06 6.84 -1.42
CA ASP A 51 19.75 6.14 -2.52
C ASP A 51 21.18 6.66 -2.71
N ASP A 52 21.38 7.98 -2.72
CA ASP A 52 22.71 8.61 -2.85
C ASP A 52 23.67 8.25 -1.69
N ARG A 53 23.11 7.86 -0.54
CA ARG A 53 23.85 7.44 0.66
C ARG A 53 24.08 5.93 0.74
N GLU A 54 23.74 5.14 -0.29
CA GLU A 54 23.96 3.69 -0.28
C GLU A 54 25.43 3.37 0.09
N PRO A 55 25.68 2.70 1.22
CA PRO A 55 27.04 2.38 1.65
C PRO A 55 27.60 1.20 0.84
N PRO A 56 28.94 1.06 0.76
CA PRO A 56 29.56 -0.12 0.18
C PRO A 56 29.08 -1.40 0.89
N ARG A 57 28.77 -2.45 0.12
CA ARG A 57 28.26 -3.73 0.67
C ARG A 57 29.25 -4.43 1.60
N GLU A 58 30.53 -4.07 1.54
CA GLU A 58 31.57 -4.60 2.41
C GLU A 58 31.51 -4.04 3.83
N ASP A 59 30.95 -2.84 4.01
CA ASP A 59 30.68 -2.27 5.34
C ASP A 59 29.29 -2.74 5.82
N LEU A 60 29.26 -3.96 6.36
CA LEU A 60 28.03 -4.60 6.80
C LEU A 60 27.25 -3.79 7.85
N ALA A 61 27.94 -3.03 8.70
CA ALA A 61 27.29 -2.24 9.75
C ALA A 61 26.62 -0.99 9.16
N ALA A 62 27.31 -0.28 8.26
CA ALA A 62 26.71 0.83 7.54
C ALA A 62 25.57 0.36 6.64
N TRP A 63 25.75 -0.76 5.94
CA TRP A 63 24.74 -1.35 5.07
C TRP A 63 23.47 -1.73 5.83
N GLN A 64 23.59 -2.39 6.99
CA GLN A 64 22.42 -2.72 7.79
C GLN A 64 21.68 -1.48 8.30
N ALA A 65 22.40 -0.44 8.73
CA ALA A 65 21.78 0.79 9.20
C ALA A 65 21.01 1.51 8.07
N TRP A 66 21.56 1.50 6.86
CA TRP A 66 20.91 2.03 5.66
C TRP A 66 19.69 1.18 5.25
N ASP A 67 19.80 -0.14 5.25
CA ASP A 67 18.70 -1.07 4.94
C ASP A 67 17.53 -0.93 5.93
N ASP A 68 17.83 -0.77 7.22
CA ASP A 68 16.83 -0.48 8.25
C ASP A 68 16.12 0.87 7.98
N GLU A 69 16.85 1.92 7.58
CA GLU A 69 16.29 3.22 7.22
C GLU A 69 15.39 3.12 5.96
N CYS A 70 15.85 2.40 4.93
CA CYS A 70 15.08 2.06 3.73
C CYS A 70 13.79 1.32 4.08
N GLY A 71 13.86 0.31 4.95
CA GLY A 71 12.71 -0.44 5.43
C GLY A 71 11.67 0.47 6.09
N VAL A 72 12.10 1.38 6.97
CA VAL A 72 11.21 2.34 7.62
C VAL A 72 10.54 3.27 6.60
N LEU A 73 11.28 3.77 5.60
CA LEU A 73 10.70 4.60 4.55
C LEU A 73 9.67 3.80 3.73
N GLN A 74 10.01 2.58 3.32
CA GLN A 74 9.12 1.72 2.55
C GLN A 74 7.85 1.35 3.31
N GLU A 75 7.90 1.12 4.63
CA GLU A 75 6.68 0.94 5.43
C GLU A 75 5.81 2.21 5.45
N ARG A 76 6.43 3.39 5.53
CA ARG A 76 5.73 4.67 5.59
C ARG A 76 5.09 5.08 4.26
N LYS A 77 5.61 4.63 3.11
CA LYS A 77 5.01 4.93 1.79
C LYS A 77 3.54 4.47 1.70
N THR A 78 3.12 3.47 2.47
CA THR A 78 1.73 2.96 2.50
C THR A 78 0.96 3.26 3.80
N ALA A 79 1.47 4.18 4.62
CA ALA A 79 0.76 4.65 5.81
C ALA A 79 -0.67 5.10 5.49
N GLY A 80 -1.62 4.92 6.41
CA GLY A 80 -3.00 5.34 6.20
C GLY A 80 -3.77 4.58 5.11
N ALA A 81 -3.24 3.48 4.56
CA ALA A 81 -3.92 2.63 3.58
C ALA A 81 -4.11 1.19 4.08
N VAL A 82 -5.15 0.54 3.59
CA VAL A 82 -5.43 -0.90 3.79
C VAL A 82 -5.20 -1.67 2.50
N PHE A 83 -4.69 -2.89 2.64
CA PHE A 83 -4.57 -3.85 1.55
C PHE A 83 -5.95 -4.38 1.13
N LEU A 84 -6.22 -4.43 -0.17
CA LEU A 84 -7.44 -5.02 -0.74
C LEU A 84 -7.18 -6.32 -1.51
N GLU A 85 -6.14 -6.33 -2.35
CA GLU A 85 -5.92 -7.39 -3.33
C GLU A 85 -4.42 -7.50 -3.67
N GLU A 86 -3.95 -8.74 -3.84
CA GLU A 86 -2.64 -9.03 -4.43
C GLU A 86 -2.84 -9.26 -5.94
N ASN A 87 -2.06 -8.57 -6.76
CA ASN A 87 -2.13 -8.64 -8.23
C ASN A 87 -0.98 -9.48 -8.83
N GLY A 88 -0.30 -10.29 -8.01
CA GLY A 88 0.89 -11.06 -8.38
C GLY A 88 2.17 -10.21 -8.42
N CYS A 89 3.34 -10.86 -8.45
CA CYS A 89 4.66 -10.21 -8.53
C CYS A 89 4.92 -9.15 -7.44
N GLY A 90 4.26 -9.25 -6.28
CA GLY A 90 4.36 -8.26 -5.20
C GLY A 90 3.55 -6.98 -5.44
N PHE A 91 2.72 -6.93 -6.48
CA PHE A 91 1.81 -5.81 -6.71
C PHE A 91 0.58 -5.89 -5.82
N ARG A 92 0.14 -4.75 -5.31
CA ARG A 92 -1.00 -4.69 -4.39
C ARG A 92 -1.96 -3.58 -4.77
N THR A 93 -3.25 -3.81 -4.55
CA THR A 93 -4.25 -2.76 -4.57
C THR A 93 -4.48 -2.30 -3.14
N LEU A 94 -4.34 -1.00 -2.92
CA LEU A 94 -4.48 -0.35 -1.64
C LEU A 94 -5.71 0.58 -1.66
N MET A 95 -6.39 0.70 -0.52
CA MET A 95 -7.41 1.73 -0.29
C MET A 95 -6.95 2.67 0.80
N VAL A 96 -6.93 3.96 0.51
CA VAL A 96 -6.58 4.98 1.50
C VAL A 96 -7.75 5.19 2.45
N VAL A 97 -7.48 5.12 3.76
CA VAL A 97 -8.47 5.30 4.83
C VAL A 97 -8.12 6.45 5.77
N THR A 98 -6.95 7.09 5.63
CA THR A 98 -6.58 8.28 6.41
C THR A 98 -5.77 9.28 5.57
N GLY A 99 -6.07 10.56 5.72
CA GLY A 99 -5.41 11.66 4.99
C GLY A 99 -6.21 12.19 3.78
N PRO A 100 -5.60 13.09 2.97
CA PRO A 100 -6.29 13.80 1.89
C PRO A 100 -6.83 12.91 0.76
N HIS A 101 -6.20 11.75 0.54
CA HIS A 101 -6.59 10.77 -0.48
C HIS A 101 -7.64 9.76 0.01
N HIS A 102 -8.28 9.99 1.17
CA HIS A 102 -9.26 9.07 1.74
C HIS A 102 -10.33 8.63 0.73
N GLY A 103 -10.51 7.31 0.60
CA GLY A 103 -11.47 6.68 -0.30
C GLY A 103 -10.94 6.43 -1.72
N GLU A 104 -9.75 6.94 -2.04
CA GLU A 104 -9.07 6.65 -3.31
C GLU A 104 -8.35 5.31 -3.26
N LEU A 105 -8.30 4.64 -4.42
CA LEU A 105 -7.50 3.44 -4.62
C LEU A 105 -6.15 3.74 -5.26
N TRP A 106 -5.13 3.03 -4.81
CA TRP A 106 -3.77 3.15 -5.27
C TRP A 106 -3.21 1.78 -5.60
N PHE A 107 -2.43 1.71 -6.67
CA PHE A 107 -1.71 0.52 -7.08
C PHE A 107 -0.27 0.61 -6.58
N ASP A 108 0.11 -0.34 -5.73
CA ASP A 108 1.46 -0.50 -5.23
C ASP A 108 2.29 -1.28 -6.25
N ALA A 109 3.04 -0.53 -7.06
CA ALA A 109 3.96 -1.04 -8.08
C ALA A 109 5.41 -1.10 -7.58
N ARG A 110 5.64 -0.97 -6.26
CA ARG A 110 7.00 -0.77 -5.74
C ARG A 110 7.92 -1.97 -5.97
N ALA A 111 7.35 -3.16 -6.09
CA ALA A 111 8.09 -4.39 -6.39
C ALA A 111 8.89 -4.33 -7.71
N THR A 112 8.50 -3.49 -8.68
CA THR A 112 9.20 -3.39 -9.97
C THR A 112 9.62 -1.99 -10.35
N CYS A 113 8.84 -0.97 -9.99
CA CYS A 113 9.06 0.40 -10.45
C CYS A 113 9.32 1.38 -9.29
N ASP A 114 9.28 0.91 -8.04
CA ASP A 114 9.29 1.75 -6.81
C ASP A 114 8.22 2.86 -6.78
N LEU A 115 7.06 2.64 -7.41
CA LEU A 115 5.99 3.63 -7.51
C LEU A 115 4.69 3.20 -6.81
N LEU A 116 4.02 4.20 -6.24
CA LEU A 116 2.60 4.12 -5.89
C LEU A 116 1.82 4.93 -6.92
N LEU A 117 0.90 4.28 -7.64
CA LEU A 117 0.17 4.86 -8.76
C LEU A 117 -1.29 5.11 -8.36
N PRO A 118 -1.82 6.34 -8.48
CA PRO A 118 -3.23 6.59 -8.21
C PRO A 118 -4.09 5.90 -9.28
N MET A 119 -5.00 5.03 -8.84
CA MET A 119 -5.89 4.33 -9.77
C MET A 119 -6.99 5.26 -10.25
N ARG A 120 -7.36 5.14 -11.53
CA ARG A 120 -8.32 6.01 -12.21
C ARG A 120 -9.42 5.21 -12.88
N ARG A 121 -10.63 5.74 -12.86
CA ARG A 121 -11.76 5.24 -13.65
C ARG A 121 -12.50 6.43 -14.25
N HIS A 122 -12.69 6.43 -15.56
CA HIS A 122 -13.36 7.53 -16.29
C HIS A 122 -12.82 8.94 -15.92
N GLY A 123 -11.51 9.08 -15.75
CA GLY A 123 -10.84 10.35 -15.47
C GLY A 123 -10.92 10.84 -14.01
N ARG A 124 -11.58 10.11 -13.10
CA ARG A 124 -11.58 10.39 -11.65
C ARG A 124 -10.80 9.34 -10.88
N ALA A 125 -10.50 9.62 -9.61
CA ALA A 125 -9.94 8.60 -8.71
C ALA A 125 -10.90 7.40 -8.60
N ALA A 126 -10.34 6.20 -8.66
CA ALA A 126 -11.06 4.96 -8.44
C ALA A 126 -11.43 4.82 -6.96
N THR A 127 -12.60 4.24 -6.70
CA THR A 127 -13.14 4.03 -5.36
C THR A 127 -13.31 2.53 -5.08
N PHE A 128 -13.57 2.17 -3.82
CA PHE A 128 -13.88 0.79 -3.45
C PHE A 128 -15.05 0.19 -4.26
N ALA A 129 -16.08 0.98 -4.56
CA ALA A 129 -17.21 0.52 -5.38
C ALA A 129 -16.79 0.19 -6.81
N ASP A 130 -15.90 1.00 -7.40
CA ASP A 130 -15.36 0.71 -8.74
C ASP A 130 -14.58 -0.61 -8.74
N TRP A 131 -13.80 -0.87 -7.69
CA TRP A 131 -13.05 -2.12 -7.52
C TRP A 131 -13.92 -3.35 -7.27
N LEU A 132 -15.09 -3.21 -6.64
CA LEU A 132 -16.03 -4.32 -6.52
C LEU A 132 -16.60 -4.76 -7.88
N GLU A 133 -16.70 -3.83 -8.83
CA GLU A 133 -17.29 -4.06 -10.14
C GLU A 133 -16.26 -4.39 -11.25
N HIS A 134 -14.98 -4.06 -11.06
CA HIS A 134 -13.94 -4.13 -12.10
C HIS A 134 -12.65 -4.78 -11.58
N HIS A 135 -11.78 -5.24 -12.49
CA HIS A 135 -10.46 -5.72 -12.09
C HIS A 135 -9.55 -4.54 -11.75
N SER A 136 -8.63 -4.74 -10.78
CA SER A 136 -7.69 -3.68 -10.38
C SER A 136 -6.87 -3.16 -11.57
N MET A 137 -6.44 -4.07 -12.43
CA MET A 137 -5.62 -3.78 -13.62
C MET A 137 -6.31 -2.87 -14.64
N ASP A 138 -7.65 -2.83 -14.66
CA ASP A 138 -8.42 -1.97 -15.57
C ASP A 138 -8.37 -0.50 -15.17
N MET A 139 -7.92 -0.21 -13.94
CA MET A 139 -7.90 1.13 -13.36
C MET A 139 -6.48 1.66 -13.11
N VAL A 140 -5.44 0.88 -13.43
CA VAL A 140 -4.05 1.33 -13.33
C VAL A 140 -3.72 2.22 -14.55
N PRO A 141 -3.13 3.42 -14.36
CA PRO A 141 -2.72 4.27 -15.46
C PRO A 141 -1.41 3.74 -16.08
N TRP A 142 -1.52 2.93 -17.13
CA TRP A 142 -0.40 2.49 -17.97
C TRP A 142 0.11 3.60 -18.89
#